data_AF-A0A094FAB5-F1
#
_entry.id   AF-A0A094FAB5-F1
#
_cell.length_a   1.000
_cell.length_b   1.000
_cell.length_c   1.000
_cell.angle_alpha   90.00
_cell.angle_beta   90.00
_cell.angle_gamma   90.00
#
_symmetry.space_group_name_H-M   'P 1'
#
loop_
_entity.id
_entity.type
_entity.pdbx_description
1 polymer ?
#
loop_
_entity_poly.entity_id
_entity_poly.type
_entity_poly.pdbx_seq_one_letter_code
_entity_poly.pdbx_strand_id
1 'polypeptide(L)'
;MSSSSDLSERLQIERDQGGPNARYRIRALEQESFTHSASSERIFCTLNGPLSTSIWVLDKRDNPTSIETYLQQTAEGNSTWHAISQTPMTKPPVSSIIVRVHALEYWEDEWLMCHRGHTEPDRVRNADPQYGVLPGLGDTRCLLRCCGTDRPRGKAAKIRVTPLEGREFVSVHDYLTTVHPWLMNVRGDILEYMGLWKGKAAEEESVLTLDSFVGDLNVAGQTRGFRSWSQRLRDISKLMDAVLGQEDTLRQEAALRRGNSHQCVGKCQCSVLEGGPEMSSAWR
;
A
#
# COMPACT_ATOMS: atom_id res chain seq x y z
N MET A 1 -34.44 -16.40 19.59
CA MET A 1 -34.99 -17.02 18.38
C MET A 1 -34.14 -16.54 17.22
N SER A 2 -33.08 -17.27 16.89
CA SER A 2 -32.22 -16.97 15.73
C SER A 2 -33.08 -17.10 14.48
N SER A 3 -33.22 -16.01 13.72
CA SER A 3 -34.09 -15.98 12.54
C SER A 3 -33.60 -17.00 11.53
N SER A 4 -34.51 -17.85 11.05
CA SER A 4 -34.29 -18.89 10.03
C SER A 4 -33.61 -18.37 8.75
N SER A 5 -33.61 -17.06 8.52
CA SER A 5 -32.92 -16.38 7.42
C SER A 5 -31.39 -16.37 7.56
N ASP A 6 -30.87 -16.29 8.79
CA ASP A 6 -29.42 -16.28 9.07
C ASP A 6 -28.79 -17.66 8.83
N LEU A 7 -29.51 -18.73 9.15
CA LEU A 7 -29.12 -20.10 8.78
C LEU A 7 -29.21 -20.34 7.27
N SER A 8 -30.17 -19.70 6.59
CA SER A 8 -30.31 -19.83 5.14
C SER A 8 -29.19 -19.11 4.39
N GLU A 9 -28.79 -17.91 4.81
CA GLU A 9 -27.64 -17.19 4.22
C GLU A 9 -26.32 -17.91 4.54
N ARG A 10 -26.16 -18.45 5.76
CA ARG A 10 -25.04 -19.33 6.16
C ARG A 10 -24.93 -20.56 5.27
N LEU A 11 -26.04 -21.21 4.96
CA LEU A 11 -26.08 -22.41 4.14
C LEU A 11 -25.94 -22.10 2.64
N GLN A 12 -26.38 -20.93 2.17
CA GLN A 12 -26.21 -20.52 0.77
C GLN A 12 -24.74 -20.19 0.48
N ILE A 13 -24.05 -19.51 1.41
CA ILE A 13 -22.60 -19.22 1.32
C ILE A 13 -21.77 -20.52 1.37
N GLU A 14 -22.22 -21.52 2.14
CA GLU A 14 -21.56 -22.84 2.19
C GLU A 14 -21.91 -23.76 0.99
N ARG A 15 -23.11 -23.63 0.41
CA ARG A 15 -23.59 -24.51 -0.69
C ARG A 15 -23.32 -24.01 -2.10
N ASP A 16 -23.38 -22.71 -2.39
CA ASP A 16 -23.42 -22.26 -3.79
C ASP A 16 -22.05 -22.02 -4.45
N GLN A 17 -20.97 -21.88 -3.70
CA GLN A 17 -19.60 -21.91 -4.20
C GLN A 17 -18.75 -22.18 -2.98
N GLY A 18 -18.02 -23.30 -2.94
CA GLY A 18 -17.25 -23.69 -1.76
C GLY A 18 -16.59 -22.47 -1.09
N GLY A 19 -16.87 -22.28 0.19
CA GLY A 19 -16.57 -21.04 0.93
C GLY A 19 -15.12 -20.56 0.70
N PRO A 20 -14.77 -19.30 1.03
CA PRO A 20 -13.61 -18.53 0.51
C PRO A 20 -12.43 -19.34 -0.05
N ASN A 21 -11.95 -20.34 0.68
CA ASN A 21 -11.04 -21.41 0.25
C ASN A 21 -11.30 -22.07 -1.13
N ALA A 22 -12.54 -22.25 -1.62
CA ALA A 22 -12.75 -22.84 -2.96
C ALA A 22 -12.65 -21.79 -4.07
N ARG A 23 -13.01 -20.52 -3.82
CA ARG A 23 -12.66 -19.41 -4.73
C ARG A 23 -11.15 -19.25 -4.84
N TYR A 24 -10.42 -19.38 -3.73
CA TYR A 24 -8.95 -19.46 -3.72
C TYR A 24 -8.43 -20.61 -4.58
N ARG A 25 -8.98 -21.83 -4.40
CA ARG A 25 -8.52 -23.03 -5.13
C ARG A 25 -8.84 -22.99 -6.62
N ILE A 26 -10.03 -22.56 -7.02
CA ILE A 26 -10.42 -22.47 -8.44
C ILE A 26 -9.53 -21.46 -9.18
N ARG A 27 -9.23 -20.32 -8.57
CA ARG A 27 -8.38 -19.29 -9.20
C ARG A 27 -6.91 -19.64 -9.23
N ALA A 28 -6.40 -20.32 -8.20
CA ALA A 28 -5.04 -20.87 -8.22
C ALA A 28 -4.84 -21.90 -9.36
N LEU A 29 -5.93 -22.52 -9.85
CA LEU A 29 -5.90 -23.45 -10.98
C LEU A 29 -6.00 -22.75 -12.35
N GLU A 30 -6.61 -21.57 -12.43
CA GLU A 30 -6.71 -20.76 -13.67
C GLU A 30 -5.47 -19.91 -13.94
N GLN A 31 -4.57 -19.80 -12.97
CA GLN A 31 -3.35 -19.04 -13.11
C GLN A 31 -2.32 -19.86 -13.89
N GLU A 32 -2.11 -19.52 -15.16
CA GLU A 32 -0.94 -19.98 -15.91
C GLU A 32 0.32 -19.77 -15.04
N SER A 33 1.21 -20.77 -15.02
CA SER A 33 2.35 -20.82 -14.09
C SER A 33 3.41 -19.78 -14.47
N PHE A 34 3.17 -18.53 -14.12
CA PHE A 34 4.13 -17.44 -14.23
C PHE A 34 4.77 -17.18 -12.88
N THR A 35 6.09 -16.97 -12.89
CA THR A 35 6.83 -16.49 -11.71
C THR A 35 7.33 -15.09 -11.94
N HIS A 36 7.79 -14.46 -10.87
CA HIS A 36 8.61 -13.25 -10.97
C HIS A 36 9.81 -13.50 -11.88
N SER A 37 10.22 -12.46 -12.61
CA SER A 37 11.55 -12.46 -13.21
C SER A 37 12.60 -12.17 -12.13
N ALA A 38 13.84 -12.62 -12.32
CA ALA A 38 14.91 -12.32 -11.37
C ALA A 38 15.10 -10.80 -11.16
N SER A 39 14.71 -10.00 -12.15
CA SER A 39 14.70 -8.54 -12.06
C SER A 39 13.53 -8.04 -11.22
N SER A 40 12.31 -8.53 -11.42
CA SER A 40 11.14 -8.05 -10.68
C SER A 40 11.20 -8.38 -9.19
N GLU A 41 11.85 -9.48 -8.80
CA GLU A 41 12.09 -9.87 -7.40
C GLU A 41 12.92 -8.86 -6.60
N ARG A 42 13.70 -8.02 -7.30
CA ARG A 42 14.58 -7.03 -6.69
C ARG A 42 13.88 -5.69 -6.47
N ILE A 43 12.67 -5.51 -6.98
CA ILE A 43 11.94 -4.25 -6.85
C ILE A 43 11.40 -4.14 -5.43
N PHE A 44 11.69 -3.03 -4.79
CA PHE A 44 11.05 -2.61 -3.55
C PHE A 44 10.32 -1.29 -3.80
N CYS A 45 9.03 -1.26 -3.49
CA CYS A 45 8.18 -0.11 -3.77
C CYS A 45 7.43 0.33 -2.52
N THR A 46 7.50 1.63 -2.23
CA THR A 46 6.68 2.29 -1.21
C THR A 46 5.50 3.00 -1.89
N LEU A 47 4.35 3.03 -1.23
CA LEU A 47 3.20 3.84 -1.66
C LEU A 47 3.18 5.14 -0.86
N ASN A 48 4.30 5.87 -0.93
CA ASN A 48 4.48 7.16 -0.31
C ASN A 48 5.28 8.07 -1.25
N GLY A 49 4.61 9.07 -1.83
CA GLY A 49 5.21 9.99 -2.81
C GLY A 49 5.11 9.53 -4.27
N PRO A 50 5.76 10.26 -5.20
CA PRO A 50 5.75 9.97 -6.63
C PRO A 50 6.68 8.80 -6.99
N LEU A 51 6.40 8.17 -8.14
CA LEU A 51 7.14 7.02 -8.67
C LEU A 51 8.67 7.20 -8.65
N SER A 52 9.16 8.41 -8.97
CA SER A 52 10.58 8.74 -9.04
C SER A 52 11.33 8.58 -7.71
N THR A 53 10.63 8.67 -6.58
CA THR A 53 11.21 8.61 -5.23
C THR A 53 10.78 7.37 -4.44
N SER A 54 9.80 6.63 -4.95
CA SER A 54 9.12 5.57 -4.20
C SER A 54 9.49 4.16 -4.65
N ILE A 55 10.43 4.03 -5.59
CA ILE A 55 10.88 2.75 -6.12
C ILE A 55 12.38 2.61 -5.92
N TRP A 56 12.75 1.46 -5.40
CA TRP A 56 14.10 1.08 -5.05
C TRP A 56 14.44 -0.28 -5.67
N VAL A 57 15.70 -0.47 -6.02
CA VAL A 57 16.21 -1.72 -6.60
C VAL A 57 17.22 -2.32 -5.63
N LEU A 58 16.87 -3.46 -5.06
CA LEU A 58 17.72 -4.24 -4.17
C LEU A 58 18.79 -5.00 -4.97
N ASP A 59 19.94 -5.35 -4.39
CA ASP A 59 20.83 -6.36 -4.99
C ASP A 59 20.21 -7.76 -4.98
N LYS A 60 19.52 -8.12 -3.90
CA LYS A 60 18.86 -9.40 -3.68
C LYS A 60 17.51 -9.21 -3.02
N ARG A 61 16.58 -10.13 -3.27
CA ARG A 61 15.22 -10.08 -2.71
C ARG A 61 15.21 -10.19 -1.18
N ASP A 62 15.77 -11.26 -0.62
CA ASP A 62 15.52 -11.64 0.77
C ASP A 62 16.48 -11.00 1.78
N ASN A 63 17.77 -11.00 1.44
CA ASN A 63 18.85 -10.47 2.29
C ASN A 63 19.63 -9.40 1.51
N PRO A 64 19.04 -8.23 1.28
CA PRO A 64 19.69 -7.16 0.53
C PRO A 64 20.88 -6.61 1.31
N THR A 65 21.99 -6.38 0.60
CA THR A 65 23.19 -5.73 1.14
C THR A 65 23.44 -4.35 0.55
N SER A 66 22.80 -4.04 -0.58
CA SER A 66 22.82 -2.72 -1.20
C SER A 66 21.47 -2.38 -1.83
N ILE A 67 21.22 -1.08 -2.02
CA ILE A 67 20.02 -0.56 -2.64
C ILE A 67 20.37 0.60 -3.57
N GLU A 68 19.63 0.71 -4.66
CA GLU A 68 19.77 1.80 -5.62
C GLU A 68 18.41 2.45 -5.89
N THR A 69 18.42 3.73 -6.23
CA THR A 69 17.22 4.42 -6.68
C THR A 69 16.84 3.94 -8.09
N TYR A 70 15.53 3.78 -8.33
CA TYR A 70 15.06 3.35 -9.65
C TYR A 70 15.28 4.42 -10.73
N LEU A 71 15.20 5.70 -10.35
CA LEU A 71 15.59 6.84 -11.17
C LEU A 71 16.99 7.31 -10.74
N GLN A 72 17.99 7.01 -11.56
CA GLN A 72 19.38 7.35 -11.28
C GLN A 72 19.70 8.74 -11.85
N GLN A 73 20.29 9.60 -11.02
CA GLN A 73 20.84 10.89 -11.47
C GLN A 73 22.25 10.68 -12.03
N THR A 74 22.52 11.17 -13.24
CA THR A 74 23.86 11.14 -13.83
C THR A 74 24.69 12.32 -13.34
N ALA A 75 26.01 12.19 -13.45
CA ALA A 75 26.95 13.25 -13.08
C ALA A 75 26.74 14.55 -13.89
N GLU A 76 26.13 14.46 -15.09
CA GLU A 76 25.77 15.64 -15.90
C GLU A 76 24.44 16.29 -15.48
N GLY A 77 23.76 15.77 -14.45
CA GLY A 77 22.46 16.27 -13.98
C GLY A 77 21.26 15.74 -14.76
N ASN A 78 21.45 14.79 -15.67
CA ASN A 78 20.36 14.10 -16.35
C ASN A 78 19.80 12.98 -15.48
N SER A 79 18.56 12.55 -15.74
CA SER A 79 17.94 11.42 -15.03
C SER A 79 17.74 10.26 -15.99
N THR A 80 18.14 9.07 -15.56
CA THR A 80 18.03 7.83 -16.35
C THR A 80 17.37 6.74 -15.52
N TRP A 81 16.48 5.97 -16.13
CA TRP A 81 15.86 4.83 -15.45
C TRP A 81 16.86 3.69 -15.33
N HIS A 82 16.84 3.00 -14.20
CA HIS A 82 17.68 1.83 -13.98
C HIS A 82 17.43 0.77 -15.08
N ALA A 83 18.49 0.07 -15.52
CA ALA A 83 18.45 -0.94 -16.58
C ALA A 83 17.35 -2.03 -16.42
N ILE A 84 16.96 -2.36 -15.18
CA ILE A 84 15.82 -3.24 -14.86
C ILE A 84 14.50 -2.78 -15.51
N SER A 85 14.32 -1.48 -15.73
CA SER A 85 13.13 -0.89 -16.35
C SER A 85 12.73 -1.54 -17.69
N GLN A 86 13.70 -2.04 -18.45
CA GLN A 86 13.49 -2.64 -19.77
C GLN A 86 13.33 -4.17 -19.73
N THR A 87 13.52 -4.79 -18.56
CA THR A 87 13.44 -6.24 -18.40
C THR A 87 11.98 -6.72 -18.30
N PRO A 88 11.67 -7.97 -18.69
CA PRO A 88 10.34 -8.55 -18.52
C PRO A 88 9.92 -8.59 -17.05
N MET A 89 8.64 -8.29 -16.80
CA MET A 89 8.07 -8.34 -15.44
C MET A 89 7.92 -9.79 -14.92
N THR A 90 7.67 -10.75 -15.82
CA THR A 90 7.40 -12.15 -15.48
C THR A 90 8.34 -13.11 -16.19
N LYS A 91 8.39 -14.35 -15.71
CA LYS A 91 8.99 -15.48 -16.41
C LYS A 91 7.94 -16.61 -16.58
N PRO A 92 7.65 -17.05 -17.82
CA PRO A 92 8.03 -16.42 -19.09
C PRO A 92 7.42 -15.00 -19.27
N PRO A 93 7.94 -14.18 -20.21
CA PRO A 93 7.38 -12.87 -20.55
C PRO A 93 5.95 -12.99 -21.08
N VAL A 94 5.09 -12.04 -20.70
CA VAL A 94 3.69 -11.99 -21.14
C VAL A 94 3.32 -10.63 -21.73
N SER A 95 2.34 -10.62 -22.64
CA SER A 95 1.84 -9.40 -23.29
C SER A 95 0.75 -8.67 -22.51
N SER A 96 0.26 -9.23 -21.39
CA SER A 96 -0.66 -8.54 -20.49
C SER A 96 -0.61 -9.13 -19.09
N ILE A 97 -0.76 -8.28 -18.07
CA ILE A 97 -0.86 -8.68 -16.66
C ILE A 97 -2.14 -8.08 -16.09
N ILE A 98 -2.93 -8.88 -15.37
CA ILE A 98 -4.06 -8.37 -14.58
C ILE A 98 -3.61 -8.32 -13.13
N VAL A 99 -3.61 -7.13 -12.56
CA VAL A 99 -3.26 -6.90 -11.16
C VAL A 99 -4.53 -6.76 -10.35
N ARG A 100 -4.58 -7.44 -9.21
CA ARG A 100 -5.68 -7.40 -8.24
C ARG A 100 -5.10 -7.08 -6.88
N VAL A 101 -5.80 -6.27 -6.08
CA VAL A 101 -5.39 -6.01 -4.70
C VAL A 101 -6.10 -7.01 -3.78
N HIS A 102 -5.34 -7.94 -3.21
CA HIS A 102 -5.87 -9.00 -2.36
C HIS A 102 -6.78 -8.43 -1.25
N ALA A 103 -6.26 -7.44 -0.52
CA ALA A 103 -6.98 -6.75 0.55
C ALA A 103 -8.37 -6.25 0.13
N LEU A 104 -8.48 -5.67 -1.05
CA LEU A 104 -9.73 -5.06 -1.51
C LEU A 104 -10.68 -6.06 -2.16
N GLU A 105 -10.15 -7.15 -2.73
CA GLU A 105 -10.94 -8.20 -3.34
C GLU A 105 -11.70 -9.04 -2.29
N TYR A 106 -11.09 -9.25 -1.12
CA TYR A 106 -11.68 -10.04 -0.03
C TYR A 106 -12.24 -9.19 1.11
N TRP A 107 -12.23 -7.86 1.00
CA TRP A 107 -12.62 -6.97 2.09
C TRP A 107 -14.03 -7.26 2.62
N GLU A 108 -15.01 -7.46 1.75
CA GLU A 108 -16.39 -7.76 2.17
C GLU A 108 -16.48 -9.07 2.96
N ASP A 109 -15.82 -10.11 2.48
CA ASP A 109 -15.82 -11.44 3.10
C ASP A 109 -15.13 -11.41 4.46
N GLU A 110 -13.96 -10.77 4.55
CA GLU A 110 -13.20 -10.58 5.79
C GLU A 110 -13.96 -9.69 6.80
N TRP A 111 -14.63 -8.64 6.31
CA TRP A 111 -15.48 -7.80 7.15
C TRP A 111 -16.63 -8.61 7.75
N LEU A 112 -17.33 -9.44 6.96
CA LEU A 112 -18.38 -10.32 7.47
C LEU A 112 -17.84 -11.32 8.49
N MET A 113 -16.65 -11.87 8.23
CA MET A 113 -15.98 -12.79 9.15
C MET A 113 -15.67 -12.14 10.49
N CYS A 114 -15.08 -10.93 10.50
CA CYS A 114 -14.79 -10.16 11.70
C CYS A 114 -16.04 -9.84 12.53
N HIS A 115 -17.16 -9.59 11.87
CA HIS A 115 -18.41 -9.19 12.54
C HIS A 115 -19.36 -10.35 12.83
N ARG A 116 -18.99 -11.59 12.49
CA ARG A 116 -19.81 -12.80 12.72
C ARG A 116 -20.26 -12.93 14.18
N GLY A 117 -19.37 -12.62 15.13
CA GLY A 117 -19.64 -12.76 16.57
C GLY A 117 -20.51 -11.65 17.18
N HIS A 118 -20.76 -10.56 16.45
CA HIS A 118 -21.58 -9.43 16.92
C HIS A 118 -23.08 -9.63 16.67
N THR A 119 -23.44 -10.74 16.04
CA THR A 119 -24.82 -11.14 15.76
C THR A 119 -25.45 -11.92 16.92
N GLU A 120 -24.64 -12.36 17.89
CA GLU A 120 -25.10 -13.05 19.11
C GLU A 120 -25.39 -12.03 20.24
N PRO A 121 -26.59 -12.05 20.84
CA PRO A 121 -27.02 -11.04 21.83
C PRO A 121 -26.15 -10.98 23.09
N ASP A 122 -25.37 -12.04 23.37
CA ASP A 122 -24.65 -12.21 24.64
C ASP A 122 -23.14 -11.88 24.55
N ARG A 123 -22.60 -11.53 23.37
CA ARG A 123 -21.13 -11.40 23.21
C ARG A 123 -20.59 -9.97 23.21
N VAL A 124 -21.28 -8.96 22.67
CA VAL A 124 -20.81 -7.56 22.69
C VAL A 124 -21.98 -6.57 22.62
N ARG A 125 -22.26 -5.84 23.71
CA ARG A 125 -23.37 -4.85 23.79
C ARG A 125 -23.18 -3.59 22.94
N ASN A 126 -21.99 -3.36 22.36
CA ASN A 126 -21.60 -2.08 21.76
C ASN A 126 -21.46 -2.13 20.22
N ALA A 127 -21.83 -3.24 19.56
CA ALA A 127 -21.55 -3.43 18.14
C ALA A 127 -22.63 -2.89 17.17
N ASP A 128 -23.81 -2.55 17.69
CA ASP A 128 -24.99 -2.01 16.98
C ASP A 128 -25.14 -2.47 15.52
N PRO A 129 -25.40 -3.78 15.30
CA PRO A 129 -25.50 -4.33 13.95
C PRO A 129 -26.79 -3.87 13.25
N GLN A 130 -26.66 -3.30 12.06
CA GLN A 130 -27.80 -2.86 11.25
C GLN A 130 -27.99 -3.78 10.05
N TYR A 131 -29.22 -4.28 9.89
CA TYR A 131 -29.60 -5.19 8.81
C TYR A 131 -30.56 -4.53 7.83
N GLY A 132 -30.46 -4.93 6.57
CA GLY A 132 -31.37 -4.48 5.53
C GLY A 132 -31.19 -5.28 4.25
N VAL A 133 -31.85 -4.84 3.19
CA VAL A 133 -31.82 -5.53 1.89
C VAL A 133 -30.67 -4.99 1.06
N LEU A 134 -29.83 -5.88 0.52
CA LEU A 134 -28.73 -5.51 -0.36
C LEU A 134 -29.12 -5.67 -1.84
N PRO A 135 -28.81 -4.67 -2.69
CA PRO A 135 -28.94 -4.82 -4.13
C PRO A 135 -28.15 -6.05 -4.63
N GLY A 136 -28.82 -6.94 -5.37
CA GLY A 136 -28.22 -8.14 -5.95
C GLY A 136 -28.25 -9.41 -5.11
N LEU A 137 -28.76 -9.38 -3.86
CA LEU A 137 -28.91 -10.54 -2.98
C LEU A 137 -30.38 -10.92 -2.68
N GLY A 138 -31.31 -10.39 -3.48
CA GLY A 138 -32.75 -10.61 -3.30
C GLY A 138 -33.29 -9.98 -2.01
N ASP A 139 -34.43 -10.48 -1.51
CA ASP A 139 -35.11 -9.94 -0.31
C ASP A 139 -34.49 -10.39 1.03
N THR A 140 -33.33 -11.04 0.99
CA THR A 140 -32.64 -11.51 2.19
C THR A 140 -32.14 -10.31 3.00
N ARG A 141 -32.42 -10.31 4.30
CA ARG A 141 -31.87 -9.31 5.22
C ARG A 141 -30.41 -9.64 5.53
N CYS A 142 -29.51 -8.84 5.00
CA CYS A 142 -28.08 -8.94 5.18
C CYS A 142 -27.58 -7.90 6.19
N LEU A 143 -26.45 -8.18 6.84
CA LEU A 143 -25.73 -7.21 7.66
C LEU A 143 -25.20 -6.07 6.76
N LEU A 144 -25.57 -4.83 7.07
CA LEU A 144 -25.19 -3.62 6.33
C LEU A 144 -24.14 -2.78 7.04
N ARG A 145 -24.17 -2.76 8.38
CA ARG A 145 -23.28 -1.96 9.22
C ARG A 145 -23.03 -2.68 10.54
N CYS A 146 -21.83 -2.55 11.09
CA CYS A 146 -21.49 -3.05 12.41
C CYS A 146 -20.23 -2.33 12.93
N CYS A 147 -20.11 -2.17 14.25
CA CYS A 147 -18.95 -1.53 14.89
C CYS A 147 -18.64 -0.13 14.36
N GLY A 148 -19.68 0.61 13.97
CA GLY A 148 -19.54 1.95 13.41
C GLY A 148 -19.09 2.00 11.95
N THR A 149 -18.84 0.86 11.31
CA THR A 149 -18.38 0.76 9.90
C THR A 149 -19.46 0.18 9.00
N ASP A 150 -19.57 0.72 7.78
CA ASP A 150 -20.47 0.19 6.77
C ASP A 150 -19.83 -1.02 6.07
N ARG A 151 -20.67 -1.96 5.61
CA ARG A 151 -20.22 -3.13 4.86
C ARG A 151 -19.54 -2.66 3.56
N PRO A 152 -18.26 -3.03 3.33
CA PRO A 152 -17.47 -2.50 2.22
C PRO A 152 -17.88 -3.17 0.90
N ARG A 153 -18.78 -2.52 0.15
CA ARG A 153 -19.32 -3.04 -1.11
C ARG A 153 -18.60 -2.45 -2.32
N GLY A 154 -18.36 -3.30 -3.32
CA GLY A 154 -17.82 -2.86 -4.62
C GLY A 154 -16.37 -2.35 -4.56
N LYS A 155 -15.61 -2.76 -3.53
CA LYS A 155 -14.24 -2.31 -3.31
C LYS A 155 -13.18 -3.08 -4.11
N ALA A 156 -13.56 -4.20 -4.75
CA ALA A 156 -12.66 -5.02 -5.53
C ALA A 156 -11.92 -4.18 -6.61
N ALA A 157 -10.61 -4.08 -6.45
CA ALA A 157 -9.75 -3.27 -7.32
C ALA A 157 -8.96 -4.16 -8.28
N LYS A 158 -9.10 -3.91 -9.58
CA LYS A 158 -8.35 -4.58 -10.64
C LYS A 158 -7.90 -3.61 -11.72
N ILE A 159 -6.71 -3.84 -12.28
CA ILE A 159 -6.20 -3.09 -13.43
C ILE A 159 -5.51 -4.05 -14.41
N ARG A 160 -5.61 -3.77 -15.70
CA ARG A 160 -4.86 -4.47 -16.74
C ARG A 160 -3.66 -3.63 -17.14
N VAL A 161 -2.48 -4.24 -17.11
CA VAL A 161 -1.23 -3.69 -17.64
C VAL A 161 -0.99 -4.30 -19.01
N THR A 162 -0.62 -3.45 -19.96
CA THR A 162 -0.19 -3.82 -21.31
C THR A 162 1.17 -3.18 -21.61
N PRO A 163 1.98 -3.79 -22.48
CA PRO A 163 3.23 -3.19 -22.92
C PRO A 163 3.01 -1.82 -23.55
N LEU A 164 4.02 -0.95 -23.44
CA LEU A 164 4.11 0.23 -24.29
C LEU A 164 4.19 -0.17 -25.76
N GLU A 165 3.72 0.72 -26.64
CA GLU A 165 3.68 0.46 -28.09
C GLU A 165 5.06 0.05 -28.63
N GLY A 166 5.07 -1.00 -29.46
CA GLY A 166 6.30 -1.57 -30.02
C GLY A 166 7.02 -2.60 -29.15
N ARG A 167 6.48 -2.96 -27.98
CA ARG A 167 7.00 -4.06 -27.15
C ARG A 167 6.10 -5.29 -27.19
N GLU A 168 6.72 -6.47 -27.15
CA GLU A 168 6.01 -7.76 -27.17
C GLU A 168 5.58 -8.22 -25.76
N PHE A 169 6.21 -7.70 -24.71
CA PHE A 169 5.98 -8.10 -23.33
C PHE A 169 5.91 -6.91 -22.38
N VAL A 170 5.18 -7.08 -21.28
CA VAL A 170 5.10 -6.10 -20.19
C VAL A 170 6.45 -6.00 -19.49
N SER A 171 7.09 -4.84 -19.58
CA SER A 171 8.34 -4.59 -18.85
C SER A 171 8.07 -4.21 -17.39
N VAL A 172 9.12 -4.22 -16.57
CA VAL A 172 9.08 -3.67 -15.21
C VAL A 172 8.59 -2.22 -15.21
N HIS A 173 9.06 -1.40 -16.17
CA HIS A 173 8.63 0.00 -16.26
C HIS A 173 7.16 0.15 -16.60
N ASP A 174 6.65 -0.64 -17.54
CA ASP A 174 5.24 -0.61 -17.95
C ASP A 174 4.34 -0.99 -16.77
N TYR A 175 4.76 -2.00 -15.99
CA TYR A 175 4.09 -2.40 -14.77
C TYR A 175 4.10 -1.28 -13.72
N LEU A 176 5.26 -0.77 -13.34
CA LEU A 176 5.38 0.18 -12.23
C LEU A 176 4.71 1.52 -12.53
N THR A 177 4.82 2.03 -13.76
CA THR A 177 4.19 3.29 -14.17
C THR A 177 2.67 3.20 -14.26
N THR A 178 2.12 2.01 -14.49
CA THR A 178 0.67 1.77 -14.48
C THR A 178 0.15 1.52 -13.06
N VAL A 179 0.86 0.66 -12.30
CA VAL A 179 0.36 0.11 -11.03
C VAL A 179 0.59 1.06 -9.86
N HIS A 180 1.72 1.76 -9.79
CA HIS A 180 2.01 2.64 -8.65
C HIS A 180 0.99 3.79 -8.52
N PRO A 181 0.70 4.60 -9.56
CA PRO A 181 -0.31 5.66 -9.45
C PRO A 181 -1.72 5.12 -9.17
N TRP A 182 -2.07 3.97 -9.76
CA TRP A 182 -3.34 3.29 -9.49
C TRP A 182 -3.47 2.87 -8.03
N LEU A 183 -2.41 2.31 -7.44
CA LEU A 183 -2.37 1.95 -6.02
C LEU A 183 -2.46 3.15 -5.10
N MET A 184 -1.81 4.26 -5.48
CA MET A 184 -1.96 5.52 -4.75
C MET A 184 -3.41 6.00 -4.73
N ASN A 185 -4.19 5.77 -5.79
CA ASN A 185 -5.62 6.12 -5.84
C ASN A 185 -6.50 5.24 -4.94
N VAL A 186 -6.14 3.96 -4.73
CA VAL A 186 -6.87 3.04 -3.83
C VAL A 186 -6.25 2.92 -2.43
N ARG A 187 -5.25 3.75 -2.12
CA ARG A 187 -4.49 3.70 -0.87
C ARG A 187 -5.36 3.87 0.37
N GLY A 188 -6.34 4.78 0.33
CA GLY A 188 -7.26 5.01 1.45
C GLY A 188 -8.06 3.76 1.81
N ASP A 189 -8.61 3.09 0.80
CA ASP A 189 -9.34 1.83 0.95
C ASP A 189 -8.44 0.72 1.52
N ILE A 190 -7.18 0.64 1.08
CA ILE A 190 -6.20 -0.33 1.63
C ILE A 190 -5.95 -0.06 3.11
N LEU A 191 -5.75 1.20 3.50
CA LEU A 191 -5.52 1.57 4.91
C LEU A 191 -6.74 1.27 5.79
N GLU A 192 -7.95 1.45 5.24
CA GLU A 192 -9.19 1.11 5.93
C GLU A 192 -9.31 -0.41 6.13
N TYR A 193 -9.07 -1.22 5.08
CA TYR A 193 -9.01 -2.68 5.18
C TYR A 193 -7.98 -3.14 6.23
N MET A 194 -6.78 -2.58 6.21
CA MET A 194 -5.73 -2.92 7.17
C MET A 194 -6.10 -2.59 8.62
N GLY A 195 -7.02 -1.65 8.81
CA GLY A 195 -7.57 -1.29 10.11
C GLY A 195 -8.65 -2.22 10.65
N LEU A 196 -9.22 -3.08 9.80
CA LEU A 196 -10.34 -3.96 10.12
C LEU A 196 -10.09 -4.78 11.40
N TRP A 197 -8.93 -5.42 11.49
CA TRP A 197 -8.55 -6.28 12.63
C TRP A 197 -8.06 -5.51 13.86
N LYS A 198 -7.77 -4.22 13.70
CA LYS A 198 -7.29 -3.35 14.79
C LYS A 198 -8.41 -2.51 15.42
N GLY A 199 -9.63 -2.57 14.87
CA GLY A 199 -10.77 -1.77 15.31
C GLY A 199 -10.63 -0.27 15.01
N LYS A 200 -9.63 0.13 14.23
CA LYS A 200 -9.39 1.50 13.76
C LYS A 200 -8.63 1.46 12.44
N ALA A 201 -8.93 2.39 11.53
CA ALA A 201 -8.19 2.56 10.28
C ALA A 201 -6.68 2.67 10.54
N ALA A 202 -5.86 2.16 9.62
CA ALA A 202 -4.43 2.44 9.65
C ALA A 202 -4.20 3.95 9.46
N GLU A 203 -3.19 4.49 10.14
CA GLU A 203 -2.87 5.92 10.06
C GLU A 203 -2.52 6.31 8.62
N GLU A 204 -2.93 7.50 8.19
CA GLU A 204 -2.66 7.99 6.84
C GLU A 204 -1.16 8.09 6.54
N GLU A 205 -0.34 8.28 7.58
CA GLU A 205 1.13 8.30 7.49
C GLU A 205 1.77 6.90 7.39
N SER A 206 0.97 5.82 7.45
CA SER A 206 1.50 4.45 7.37
C SER A 206 2.18 4.23 6.02
N VAL A 207 3.45 3.85 6.02
CA VAL A 207 4.15 3.52 4.78
C VAL A 207 3.63 2.17 4.31
N LEU A 208 3.03 2.12 3.12
CA LEU A 208 2.63 0.85 2.52
C LEU A 208 3.75 0.36 1.59
N THR A 209 3.99 -0.93 1.57
CA THR A 209 5.00 -1.58 0.74
C THR A 209 4.39 -2.73 -0.07
N LEU A 210 4.96 -2.96 -1.25
CA LEU A 210 4.55 -4.07 -2.13
C LEU A 210 5.44 -5.28 -1.87
N ASP A 211 4.83 -6.41 -1.51
CA ASP A 211 5.56 -7.63 -1.14
C ASP A 211 5.55 -8.73 -2.23
N SER A 212 4.54 -8.73 -3.11
CA SER A 212 4.50 -9.58 -4.30
C SER A 212 3.79 -8.90 -5.47
N PHE A 213 4.46 -8.87 -6.62
CA PHE A 213 3.95 -8.36 -7.91
C PHE A 213 3.40 -9.42 -8.89
N VAL A 214 3.45 -10.71 -8.54
CA VAL A 214 2.92 -11.81 -9.36
C VAL A 214 1.89 -12.55 -8.52
N GLY A 215 0.69 -12.73 -9.08
CA GLY A 215 -0.51 -13.11 -8.34
C GLY A 215 -1.20 -11.92 -7.69
N ASP A 216 -2.02 -12.20 -6.68
CA ASP A 216 -2.71 -11.14 -5.96
C ASP A 216 -1.68 -10.25 -5.25
N LEU A 217 -1.80 -8.94 -5.48
CA LEU A 217 -0.90 -7.95 -4.91
C LEU A 217 -1.15 -7.85 -3.41
N ASN A 218 -0.14 -8.25 -2.64
CA ASN A 218 -0.11 -8.09 -1.21
C ASN A 218 0.53 -6.74 -0.85
N VAL A 219 -0.23 -5.94 -0.11
CA VAL A 219 0.21 -4.64 0.41
C VAL A 219 0.39 -4.76 1.91
N ALA A 220 1.62 -4.56 2.37
CA ALA A 220 1.94 -4.54 3.79
C ALA A 220 1.99 -3.09 4.28
N GLY A 221 1.55 -2.83 5.51
CA GLY A 221 1.59 -1.50 6.11
C GLY A 221 2.58 -1.41 7.25
N GLN A 222 3.23 -0.26 7.34
CA GLN A 222 4.25 0.08 8.32
C GLN A 222 3.76 1.24 9.18
N THR A 223 3.52 0.98 10.46
CA THR A 223 3.31 2.01 11.47
C THR A 223 4.62 2.31 12.20
N ARG A 224 5.01 3.60 12.30
CA ARG A 224 6.14 4.03 13.13
C ARG A 224 5.89 3.56 14.57
N GLY A 225 6.81 2.77 15.13
CA GLY A 225 6.81 2.37 16.55
C GLY A 225 6.32 0.95 16.88
N PHE A 226 5.90 0.11 15.91
CA PHE A 226 5.48 -1.27 16.20
C PHE A 226 6.57 -2.32 15.94
N ARG A 227 6.69 -3.31 16.84
CA ARG A 227 7.75 -4.35 16.87
C ARG A 227 7.68 -5.43 15.79
N SER A 228 6.79 -5.33 14.79
CA SER A 228 6.58 -6.41 13.81
C SER A 228 7.27 -6.17 12.47
N TRP A 229 8.42 -5.50 12.46
CA TRP A 229 9.22 -5.48 11.23
C TRP A 229 9.77 -6.89 10.98
N SER A 230 9.61 -7.40 9.75
CA SER A 230 10.50 -8.48 9.31
C SER A 230 11.94 -7.96 9.33
N GLN A 231 12.91 -8.83 9.63
CA GLN A 231 14.32 -8.44 9.62
C GLN A 231 14.70 -7.76 8.29
N ARG A 232 14.20 -8.33 7.19
CA ARG A 232 14.31 -7.79 5.82
C ARG A 232 13.89 -6.32 5.72
N LEU A 233 12.69 -5.94 6.18
CA LEU A 233 12.24 -4.56 6.06
C LEU A 233 13.15 -3.60 6.85
N ARG A 234 13.66 -4.02 8.03
CA ARG A 234 14.56 -3.16 8.82
C ARG A 234 15.85 -2.89 8.08
N ASP A 235 16.38 -3.90 7.42
CA ASP A 235 17.63 -3.78 6.68
C ASP A 235 17.44 -2.91 5.43
N ILE A 236 16.31 -3.08 4.71
CA ILE A 236 15.94 -2.18 3.60
C ILE A 236 15.81 -0.73 4.07
N SER A 237 15.13 -0.46 5.19
CA SER A 237 14.98 0.90 5.72
C SER A 237 16.33 1.56 6.04
N LYS A 238 17.25 0.82 6.67
CA LYS A 238 18.61 1.35 6.95
C LYS A 238 19.38 1.67 5.67
N LEU A 239 19.24 0.83 4.65
CA LEU A 239 19.87 1.06 3.34
C LEU A 239 19.28 2.31 2.65
N MET A 240 17.96 2.49 2.70
CA MET A 240 17.30 3.69 2.17
C MET A 240 17.78 4.96 2.89
N ASP A 241 17.84 4.95 4.22
CA ASP A 241 18.31 6.09 5.02
C ASP A 241 19.76 6.46 4.66
N ALA A 242 20.62 5.46 4.42
CA ALA A 242 22.01 5.68 4.02
C ALA A 242 22.12 6.33 2.62
N VAL A 243 21.35 5.86 1.64
CA VAL A 243 21.34 6.42 0.28
C VAL A 243 20.79 7.84 0.26
N LEU A 244 19.66 8.08 0.94
CA LEU A 244 19.07 9.42 1.02
C LEU A 244 20.02 10.42 1.70
N GLY A 245 20.71 10.01 2.77
CA GLY A 245 21.72 10.85 3.42
C GLY A 245 22.90 11.21 2.51
N GLN A 246 23.32 10.30 1.65
CA GLN A 246 24.36 10.57 0.64
C GLN A 246 23.86 11.56 -0.44
N GLU A 247 22.65 11.37 -0.97
CA GLU A 247 22.07 12.29 -1.96
C GLU A 247 21.92 13.72 -1.42
N ASP A 248 21.48 13.87 -0.17
CA ASP A 248 21.34 15.17 0.47
C ASP A 248 22.70 15.86 0.65
N THR A 249 23.73 15.10 1.02
CA THR A 249 25.10 15.62 1.14
C THR A 249 25.60 16.12 -0.23
N LEU A 250 25.42 15.34 -1.29
CA LEU A 250 25.81 15.72 -2.65
C LEU A 250 25.06 16.95 -3.16
N ARG A 251 23.76 17.07 -2.84
CA ARG A 251 22.95 18.26 -3.17
C ARG A 251 23.45 19.50 -2.44
N GLN A 252 23.78 19.38 -1.15
CA GLN A 252 24.33 20.48 -0.36
C GLN A 252 25.70 20.94 -0.91
N GLU A 253 26.58 20.01 -1.26
CA GLU A 253 27.87 20.33 -1.88
C GLU A 253 27.72 20.99 -3.26
N ALA A 254 26.78 20.51 -4.09
CA ALA A 254 26.49 21.09 -5.39
C ALA A 254 25.86 22.50 -5.27
N ALA A 255 25.08 22.76 -4.23
CA ALA A 255 24.53 24.09 -3.93
C ALA A 255 25.61 25.06 -3.44
N LEU A 256 26.53 24.59 -2.58
CA LEU A 256 27.72 25.34 -2.14
C LEU A 256 28.62 25.71 -3.33
N ARG A 257 28.86 24.79 -4.27
CA ARG A 257 29.65 25.05 -5.49
C ARG A 257 28.97 26.02 -6.46
N ARG A 258 27.64 26.11 -6.46
CA ARG A 258 26.86 27.03 -7.30
C ARG A 258 26.66 28.42 -6.66
N GLY A 259 27.25 28.69 -5.51
CA GLY A 259 27.18 30.01 -4.86
C GLY A 259 25.85 30.34 -4.17
N ASN A 260 24.93 29.38 -4.05
CA ASN A 260 23.69 29.56 -3.27
C ASN A 260 23.96 29.26 -1.80
N SER A 261 24.63 30.18 -1.12
CA SER A 261 24.77 30.18 0.34
C SER A 261 23.50 30.74 0.98
N HIS A 262 22.54 29.87 1.28
CA HIS A 262 21.72 30.08 2.47
C HIS A 262 22.28 29.18 3.57
N GLN A 263 23.25 29.74 4.28
CA GLN A 263 23.84 29.14 5.47
C GLN A 263 22.78 29.20 6.59
N CYS A 264 22.05 28.10 6.82
CA CYS A 264 21.36 27.91 8.09
C CYS A 264 22.42 27.63 9.17
N VAL A 265 23.00 28.70 9.72
CA VAL A 265 23.83 28.63 10.92
C VAL A 265 22.91 28.64 12.14
N GLY A 266 22.72 27.47 12.75
CA GLY A 266 22.63 27.29 14.20
C GLY A 266 21.45 27.91 14.98
N LYS A 267 20.67 27.01 15.59
CA LYS A 267 19.95 27.16 16.89
C LYS A 267 19.33 28.53 17.19
N CYS A 268 18.04 28.70 16.87
CA CYS A 268 17.17 29.56 17.66
C CYS A 268 16.33 28.69 18.60
N GLN A 269 16.81 28.56 19.84
CA GLN A 269 15.97 28.32 21.00
C GLN A 269 14.94 29.45 21.06
N CYS A 270 13.65 29.15 20.89
CA CYS A 270 12.59 30.04 21.33
C CYS A 270 12.48 29.93 22.86
N SER A 271 13.29 30.71 23.55
CA SER A 271 13.10 30.98 24.98
C SER A 271 12.06 32.10 25.11
N VAL A 272 10.93 31.75 25.72
CA VAL A 272 10.01 32.69 26.37
C VAL A 272 10.81 33.56 27.35
N LEU A 273 10.73 34.88 27.22
CA LEU A 273 10.97 35.81 28.32
C LEU A 273 9.95 36.95 28.27
N GLU A 274 9.17 36.98 29.35
CA GLU A 274 8.32 38.07 29.81
C GLU A 274 9.15 39.34 30.09
N GLY A 275 8.47 40.49 30.08
CA GLY A 275 8.90 41.69 30.82
C GLY A 275 9.06 42.94 29.97
N GLY A 276 8.09 43.85 30.06
CA GLY A 276 8.29 45.28 29.80
C GLY A 276 9.28 45.91 30.80
N PRO A 277 9.52 47.24 30.78
CA PRO A 277 8.46 48.25 30.68
C PRO A 277 8.78 49.50 29.81
N GLU A 278 7.69 50.21 29.52
CA GLU A 278 7.54 51.67 29.50
C GLU A 278 8.40 52.63 28.63
N MET A 279 7.63 53.37 27.82
CA MET A 279 7.54 54.83 27.72
C MET A 279 8.30 55.60 26.61
N SER A 280 7.50 56.47 25.96
CA SER A 280 7.82 57.71 25.23
C SER A 280 8.20 57.54 23.75
N SER A 281 7.63 58.24 22.76
CA SER A 281 6.65 59.34 22.74
C SER A 281 6.10 59.49 21.30
N ALA A 282 4.85 59.94 21.25
CA ALA A 282 4.12 60.65 20.20
C ALA A 282 4.89 61.18 18.98
N TRP A 283 4.32 60.99 17.78
CA TRP A 283 4.08 62.05 16.79
C TRP A 283 2.85 61.71 15.92
N ARG A 284 1.79 62.51 16.11
CA ARG A 284 0.56 62.78 15.31
C ARG A 284 -0.18 61.66 14.59
#